data_AF-A0A269PUW8-F1
#
_entry.id   AF-A0A269PUW8-F1
#
_cell.length_a   1.000
_cell.length_b   1.000
_cell.length_c   1.000
_cell.angle_alpha   90.00
_cell.angle_beta   90.00
_cell.angle_gamma   90.00
#
_symmetry.space_group_name_H-M   'P 1'
#
loop_
_entity.id
_entity.type
_entity.pdbx_description
1 polymer ?
#
loop_
_entity_poly.entity_id
_entity_poly.type
_entity_poly.pdbx_seq_one_letter_code
_entity_poly.pdbx_strand_id
1 'polypeptide(L)'
;MKYKLTALAVATVLSTQVNAATYEVVELGNSQTAKHSYVTDFNNDGTAIGAVRGNFNLPIDISAIDFEDNTLKNAWNNQDKYEESIDKEITFTLQDIEAGNLNADALTFMLSFLSGKKTDPNWQKIEDAAVVSFVSGPQEQIIFDSQLLIDSGNYQYDGLSRSVVNNLTAISENGVKVGWGSSVYTKEMFTPEDETQEELFYVREFESRGIVIKPDGSHITIEPEFNEHGGMSIITDISQREGGGYVLVGDVSTGIPEDRQKNLDDNCDGKDEPETVCVWQYKNQTNQLFDRRAVKWTLDSEFNVTNTETLGLALTPEEDEDFAFKSTALTVNQVGIVAGYSHMRWKDTDTIVTMPAYFKDGEAQGFIDQEDDWFGGQASDINDNNIIVGYANKTISGTTRTKFYYHDINTGQTIFPEDYFSSSSSIARDINNKGIIVGEGEIETNTSSNRRREAFMYEIHAENFTNINDLLPCYASNGEDRYPYVVAEATGINENNEIIGSATKTVKKRDAKGNVVIDSTGQEEFESIVVAVKLVPTGGEVEKCSTQASETYERQGASFGFLSVILLPFVAIRRRFFS
;
A
#
# COMPACT_ATOMS: atom_id res chain seq x y z
N MET A 1 -8.18 57.32 -56.22
CA MET A 1 -7.22 56.67 -55.31
C MET A 1 -7.48 55.17 -55.35
N LYS A 2 -6.43 54.40 -55.62
CA LYS A 2 -6.43 52.93 -55.57
C LYS A 2 -6.26 52.53 -54.10
N TYR A 3 -7.05 51.58 -53.63
CA TYR A 3 -6.59 50.61 -52.64
C TYR A 3 -7.11 49.22 -53.04
N LYS A 4 -6.17 48.41 -53.54
CA LYS A 4 -6.25 46.95 -53.57
C LYS A 4 -5.96 46.45 -52.16
N LEU A 5 -6.61 45.38 -51.72
CA LEU A 5 -6.05 44.38 -50.80
C LEU A 5 -6.90 43.10 -50.94
N THR A 6 -6.49 42.18 -51.81
CA THR A 6 -5.85 40.87 -51.49
C THR A 6 -6.77 39.89 -50.77
N ALA A 7 -7.26 38.92 -51.54
CA ALA A 7 -7.70 37.63 -51.05
C ALA A 7 -6.51 36.92 -50.39
N LEU A 8 -6.67 36.53 -49.12
CA LEU A 8 -5.76 35.61 -48.45
C LEU A 8 -6.44 34.25 -48.43
N ALA A 9 -5.86 33.30 -49.17
CA ALA A 9 -6.27 31.91 -49.16
C ALA A 9 -6.14 31.35 -47.74
N VAL A 10 -7.22 30.79 -47.21
CA VAL A 10 -7.16 29.88 -46.06
C VAL A 10 -6.44 28.63 -46.57
N ALA A 11 -5.14 28.57 -46.33
CA ALA A 11 -4.43 27.31 -46.35
C ALA A 11 -4.96 26.52 -45.15
N THR A 12 -5.95 25.65 -45.40
CA THR A 12 -6.16 24.48 -44.56
C THR A 12 -4.86 23.70 -44.58
N VAL A 13 -4.00 23.95 -43.60
CA VAL A 13 -3.03 22.95 -43.17
C VAL A 13 -3.91 21.78 -42.75
N LEU A 14 -3.93 20.75 -43.59
CA LEU A 14 -4.35 19.42 -43.18
C LEU A 14 -3.43 19.09 -41.99
N SER A 15 -3.93 19.32 -40.78
CA SER A 15 -3.37 18.73 -39.58
C SER A 15 -3.29 17.25 -39.90
N THR A 16 -2.08 16.72 -39.97
CA THR A 16 -1.84 15.28 -39.95
C THR A 16 -2.71 14.71 -38.86
N GLN A 17 -3.50 13.70 -39.19
CA GLN A 17 -4.30 12.97 -38.22
C GLN A 17 -3.37 12.58 -37.07
N VAL A 18 -3.53 13.25 -35.93
CA VAL A 18 -2.94 12.79 -34.68
C VAL A 18 -3.74 11.54 -34.37
N ASN A 19 -3.24 10.38 -34.75
CA ASN A 19 -3.77 9.12 -34.24
C ASN A 19 -3.58 9.19 -32.73
N ALA A 20 -4.67 9.28 -31.97
CA ALA A 20 -4.60 9.22 -30.53
C ALA A 20 -3.99 7.88 -30.12
N ALA A 21 -3.11 7.86 -29.10
CA ALA A 21 -2.65 6.63 -28.50
C ALA A 21 -3.82 5.88 -27.86
N THR A 22 -3.74 4.56 -27.73
CA THR A 22 -4.86 3.72 -27.25
C THR A 22 -5.36 4.09 -25.85
N TYR A 23 -4.49 4.60 -24.99
CA TYR A 23 -4.84 5.14 -23.67
C TYR A 23 -4.34 6.58 -23.46
N GLU A 24 -5.09 7.35 -22.68
CA GLU A 24 -4.70 8.66 -22.15
C GLU A 24 -4.53 8.58 -20.63
N VAL A 25 -3.40 9.09 -20.09
CA VAL A 25 -3.15 9.18 -18.64
C VAL A 25 -3.75 10.47 -18.07
N VAL A 26 -4.64 10.31 -17.10
CA VAL A 26 -5.19 11.37 -16.25
C VAL A 26 -4.60 11.22 -14.85
N GLU A 27 -3.86 12.23 -14.40
CA GLU A 27 -3.39 12.26 -13.01
C GLU A 27 -4.55 12.58 -12.06
N LEU A 28 -4.73 11.76 -11.01
CA LEU A 28 -5.84 11.91 -10.06
C LEU A 28 -5.64 13.06 -9.05
N GLY A 29 -4.51 13.78 -9.18
CA GLY A 29 -4.17 15.01 -8.47
C GLY A 29 -2.80 14.94 -7.81
N ASN A 30 -2.17 16.10 -7.62
CA ASN A 30 -0.97 16.23 -6.79
C ASN A 30 -1.36 16.57 -5.35
N SER A 31 -0.80 15.84 -4.40
CA SER A 31 -0.88 16.27 -3.00
C SER A 31 0.02 17.49 -2.80
N GLN A 32 -0.53 18.58 -2.26
CA GLN A 32 0.30 19.69 -1.77
C GLN A 32 0.92 19.38 -0.41
N THR A 33 0.39 18.38 0.29
CA THR A 33 0.79 18.00 1.64
C THR A 33 1.72 16.79 1.66
N ALA A 34 1.97 16.14 0.51
CA ALA A 34 2.77 14.93 0.41
C ALA A 34 3.49 14.80 -0.93
N LYS A 35 4.57 14.01 -0.96
CA LYS A 35 5.38 13.76 -2.17
C LYS A 35 4.76 12.75 -3.13
N HIS A 36 4.21 11.67 -2.59
CA HIS A 36 3.76 10.52 -3.37
C HIS A 36 2.24 10.34 -3.21
N SER A 37 1.61 9.86 -4.27
CA SER A 37 0.22 9.39 -4.23
C SER A 37 0.12 8.03 -4.90
N TYR A 38 -0.72 7.18 -4.31
CA TYR A 38 -0.97 5.82 -4.73
C TYR A 38 -2.47 5.58 -4.71
N VAL A 39 -2.95 4.75 -5.64
CA VAL A 39 -4.33 4.27 -5.68
C VAL A 39 -4.41 2.89 -5.07
N THR A 40 -5.59 2.53 -4.57
CA THR A 40 -5.88 1.18 -4.08
C THR A 40 -7.05 0.57 -4.83
N ASP A 41 -8.13 1.33 -5.03
CA ASP A 41 -9.33 0.87 -5.73
C ASP A 41 -10.12 2.06 -6.30
N PHE A 42 -11.06 1.79 -7.21
CA PHE A 42 -11.93 2.76 -7.85
C PHE A 42 -13.22 2.14 -8.37
N ASN A 43 -14.28 2.94 -8.42
CA ASN A 43 -15.57 2.51 -8.98
C ASN A 43 -15.78 2.97 -10.42
N ASN A 44 -16.88 2.52 -11.06
CA ASN A 44 -17.21 2.90 -12.44
C ASN A 44 -17.57 4.39 -12.60
N ASP A 45 -17.93 5.08 -11.51
CA ASP A 45 -18.13 6.53 -11.50
C ASP A 45 -16.81 7.33 -11.51
N GLY A 46 -15.66 6.63 -11.44
CA GLY A 46 -14.32 7.23 -11.49
C GLY A 46 -13.86 7.82 -10.16
N THR A 47 -14.55 7.54 -9.06
CA THR A 47 -14.06 7.85 -7.71
C THR A 47 -13.02 6.81 -7.32
N ALA A 48 -11.79 7.25 -7.08
CA ALA A 48 -10.72 6.39 -6.59
C ALA A 48 -10.43 6.64 -5.12
N ILE A 49 -9.89 5.64 -4.45
CA ILE A 49 -9.32 5.71 -3.09
C ILE A 49 -7.86 5.30 -3.13
N GLY A 50 -7.11 5.68 -2.10
CA GLY A 50 -5.74 5.24 -1.94
C GLY A 50 -5.04 5.93 -0.78
N ALA A 51 -3.76 6.24 -0.96
CA ALA A 51 -2.95 6.86 0.07
C ALA A 51 -1.93 7.84 -0.49
N VAL A 52 -1.53 8.79 0.36
CA VAL A 52 -0.37 9.66 0.13
C VAL A 52 0.75 9.32 1.11
N ARG A 53 1.99 9.59 0.70
CA ARG A 53 3.21 9.38 1.52
C ARG A 53 4.25 10.46 1.28
N GLY A 54 5.23 10.55 2.17
CA GLY A 54 6.19 11.65 2.21
C GLY A 54 5.49 12.94 2.58
N ASN A 55 4.68 12.90 3.64
CA ASN A 55 3.91 14.03 4.13
C ASN A 55 4.87 15.11 4.64
N PHE A 56 4.63 16.34 4.21
CA PHE A 56 5.39 17.50 4.67
C PHE A 56 4.91 17.91 6.07
N ASN A 57 5.82 18.47 6.87
CA ASN A 57 5.51 19.02 8.18
C ASN A 57 4.91 17.98 9.16
N LEU A 58 5.37 16.73 9.11
CA LEU A 58 4.98 15.74 10.14
C LEU A 58 5.35 16.24 11.54
N PRO A 59 4.46 16.07 12.53
CA PRO A 59 4.67 16.60 13.88
C PRO A 59 5.66 15.74 14.68
N ILE A 60 6.56 16.40 15.39
CA ILE A 60 7.47 15.78 16.36
C ILE A 60 7.05 16.24 17.75
N ASP A 61 6.80 15.29 18.64
CA ASP A 61 6.50 15.61 20.03
C ASP A 61 7.79 15.75 20.85
N ILE A 62 8.30 16.98 20.88
CA ILE A 62 9.52 17.33 21.64
C ILE A 62 9.37 17.14 23.15
N SER A 63 8.13 17.12 23.69
CA SER A 63 7.88 17.04 25.13
C SER A 63 8.28 15.71 25.76
N ALA A 64 8.40 14.65 24.95
CA ALA A 64 8.68 13.30 25.39
C ALA A 64 10.06 12.79 24.95
N ILE A 65 10.88 13.64 24.33
CA ILE A 65 12.22 13.28 23.88
C ILE A 65 13.20 13.53 25.02
N ASP A 66 13.93 12.49 25.42
CA ASP A 66 15.10 12.64 26.28
C ASP A 66 16.31 13.09 25.44
N PHE A 67 16.65 14.38 25.52
CA PHE A 67 17.81 14.96 24.84
C PHE A 67 19.14 14.56 25.48
N GLU A 68 19.13 13.95 26.67
CA GLU A 68 20.32 13.39 27.30
C GLU A 68 20.65 11.98 26.81
N ASP A 69 19.73 11.32 26.10
CA ASP A 69 19.89 9.96 25.59
C ASP A 69 21.15 9.82 24.69
N ASN A 70 21.94 8.80 24.99
CA ASN A 70 23.18 8.54 24.26
C ASN A 70 22.91 8.11 22.81
N THR A 71 21.79 7.44 22.53
CA THR A 71 21.49 6.98 21.17
C THR A 71 21.14 8.16 20.26
N LEU A 72 20.39 9.14 20.77
CA LEU A 72 20.07 10.40 20.08
C LEU A 72 21.33 11.25 19.85
N LYS A 73 22.15 11.46 20.88
CA LYS A 73 23.43 12.18 20.77
C LYS A 73 24.36 11.54 19.74
N ASN A 74 24.48 10.21 19.75
CA ASN A 74 25.28 9.49 18.78
C ASN A 74 24.73 9.59 17.36
N ALA A 75 23.40 9.53 17.19
CA ALA A 75 22.77 9.72 15.89
C ALA A 75 23.05 11.11 15.33
N TRP A 76 22.94 12.16 16.14
CA TRP A 76 23.26 13.53 15.74
C TRP A 76 24.73 13.69 15.35
N ASN A 77 25.66 13.19 16.17
CA ASN A 77 27.10 13.22 15.87
C ASN A 77 27.45 12.48 14.57
N ASN A 78 26.71 11.42 14.22
CA ASN A 78 26.90 10.71 12.96
C ASN A 78 26.35 11.50 11.77
N GLN A 79 25.22 12.21 11.95
CA GLN A 79 24.68 13.11 10.92
C GLN A 79 25.66 14.25 10.63
N ASP A 80 26.20 14.88 11.68
CA ASP A 80 27.18 15.97 11.57
C ASP A 80 28.41 15.53 10.75
N LYS A 81 29.02 14.39 11.12
CA LYS A 81 30.13 13.79 10.36
C LYS A 81 29.77 13.44 8.91
N TYR A 82 28.53 13.03 8.67
CA TYR A 82 28.07 12.72 7.33
C TYR A 82 27.99 13.99 6.47
N GLU A 83 27.40 15.08 6.98
CA GLU A 83 27.35 16.36 6.28
C GLU A 83 28.77 16.89 6.00
N GLU A 84 29.69 16.81 6.97
CA GLU A 84 31.10 17.17 6.77
C GLU A 84 31.76 16.34 5.64
N SER A 85 31.44 15.04 5.55
CA SER A 85 32.03 14.15 4.54
C SER A 85 31.65 14.48 3.11
N ILE A 86 30.63 15.33 2.94
CA ILE A 86 30.08 15.75 1.64
C ILE A 86 30.14 17.27 1.45
N ASP A 87 31.03 17.93 2.19
CA ASP A 87 31.27 19.37 2.13
C ASP A 87 30.01 20.21 2.43
N LYS A 88 29.13 19.72 3.32
CA LYS A 88 27.97 20.44 3.84
C LYS A 88 28.13 20.74 5.32
N GLU A 89 27.55 21.85 5.77
CA GLU A 89 27.50 22.22 7.19
C GLU A 89 26.13 21.82 7.76
N ILE A 90 26.12 21.21 8.94
CA ILE A 90 24.86 20.89 9.63
C ILE A 90 24.12 22.18 9.98
N THR A 91 22.81 22.23 9.69
CA THR A 91 22.02 23.45 9.80
C THR A 91 21.25 23.58 11.12
N PHE A 92 21.43 22.63 12.04
CA PHE A 92 20.69 22.53 13.30
C PHE A 92 21.51 21.84 14.40
N THR A 93 21.16 22.13 15.65
CA THR A 93 21.67 21.46 16.85
C THR A 93 20.56 20.70 17.58
N LEU A 94 20.93 19.81 18.51
CA LEU A 94 19.94 19.20 19.42
C LEU A 94 19.23 20.24 20.29
N GLN A 95 19.91 21.34 20.64
CA GLN A 95 19.31 22.44 21.40
C GLN A 95 18.26 23.20 20.58
N ASP A 96 18.45 23.34 19.26
CA ASP A 96 17.43 23.92 18.38
C ASP A 96 16.18 23.05 18.35
N ILE A 97 16.34 21.72 18.29
CA ILE A 97 15.24 20.75 18.33
C ILE A 97 14.51 20.83 19.67
N GLU A 98 15.24 20.83 20.79
CA GLU A 98 14.69 20.95 22.15
C GLU A 98 13.90 22.25 22.34
N ALA A 99 14.35 23.35 21.71
CA ALA A 99 13.63 24.62 21.70
C ALA A 99 12.42 24.65 20.73
N GLY A 100 12.13 23.56 20.02
CA GLY A 100 11.05 23.46 19.04
C GLY A 100 11.35 24.07 17.66
N ASN A 101 12.59 24.49 17.42
CA ASN A 101 13.03 25.09 16.15
C ASN A 101 13.39 23.99 15.14
N LEU A 102 12.36 23.35 14.58
CA LEU A 102 12.52 22.30 13.57
C LEU A 102 12.60 22.91 12.17
N ASN A 103 13.81 23.18 11.67
CA ASN A 103 14.04 23.43 10.24
C ASN A 103 13.84 22.12 9.41
N ALA A 104 14.02 22.16 8.09
CA ALA A 104 13.78 20.99 7.25
C ALA A 104 14.75 19.83 7.51
N ASP A 105 16.02 20.12 7.79
CA ASP A 105 17.05 19.10 8.07
C ASP A 105 16.84 18.48 9.45
N ALA A 106 16.54 19.31 10.46
CA ALA A 106 16.20 18.88 11.81
C ALA A 106 14.97 17.96 11.82
N LEU A 107 13.93 18.31 11.05
CA LEU A 107 12.73 17.48 10.91
C LEU A 107 13.07 16.14 10.22
N THR A 108 13.86 16.18 9.14
CA THR A 108 14.29 14.96 8.43
C THR A 108 15.11 14.04 9.34
N PHE A 109 16.01 14.62 10.15
CA PHE A 109 16.80 13.91 11.15
C PHE A 109 15.90 13.24 12.20
N MET A 110 14.98 13.99 12.80
CA MET A 110 14.08 13.45 13.84
C MET A 110 13.16 12.35 13.32
N LEU A 111 12.58 12.51 12.13
CA LEU A 111 11.77 11.46 11.50
C LEU A 111 12.59 10.20 11.22
N SER A 112 13.84 10.36 10.77
CA SER A 112 14.75 9.23 10.52
C SER A 112 15.12 8.52 11.82
N PHE A 113 15.41 9.28 12.89
CA PHE A 113 15.71 8.75 14.22
C PHE A 113 14.53 7.97 14.80
N LEU A 114 13.33 8.57 14.82
CA LEU A 114 12.11 7.92 15.35
C LEU A 114 11.69 6.69 14.54
N SER A 115 11.89 6.70 13.21
CA SER A 115 11.70 5.51 12.37
C SER A 115 12.60 4.35 12.81
N GLY A 116 13.84 4.65 13.21
CA GLY A 116 14.77 3.69 13.82
C GLY A 116 14.31 3.16 15.19
N LYS A 117 13.40 3.87 15.87
CA LYS A 117 12.82 3.53 17.19
C LYS A 117 11.42 2.92 17.10
N LYS A 118 10.95 2.55 15.91
CA LYS A 118 9.59 2.01 15.72
C LYS A 118 9.25 0.81 16.62
N THR A 119 10.22 -0.04 16.96
CA THR A 119 10.05 -1.22 17.83
C THR A 119 10.32 -0.94 19.32
N ASP A 120 10.66 0.29 19.68
CA ASP A 120 10.98 0.69 21.05
C ASP A 120 9.76 1.43 21.64
N PRO A 121 9.04 0.85 22.61
CA PRO A 121 7.75 1.38 23.06
C PRO A 121 7.87 2.73 23.80
N ASN A 122 9.08 3.17 24.17
CA ASN A 122 9.30 4.43 24.88
C ASN A 122 9.37 5.65 23.94
N TRP A 123 9.42 5.43 22.61
CA TRP A 123 9.52 6.51 21.61
C TRP A 123 8.23 6.73 20.84
N GLN A 124 8.02 8.00 20.46
CA GLN A 124 6.89 8.44 19.65
C GLN A 124 6.76 7.59 18.38
N LYS A 125 5.51 7.18 18.11
CA LYS A 125 5.13 6.43 16.92
C LYS A 125 4.59 7.40 15.88
N ILE A 126 5.22 7.43 14.70
CA ILE A 126 4.84 8.31 13.59
C ILE A 126 4.59 7.45 12.36
N GLU A 127 3.43 7.67 11.75
CA GLU A 127 2.98 7.11 10.49
C GLU A 127 2.91 8.23 9.44
N ASP A 128 3.66 8.03 8.36
CA ASP A 128 3.77 8.98 7.25
C ASP A 128 2.62 8.83 6.24
N ALA A 129 2.00 7.65 6.18
CA ALA A 129 0.93 7.38 5.22
C ALA A 129 -0.40 7.97 5.71
N ALA A 130 -1.12 8.64 4.82
CA ALA A 130 -2.49 9.08 5.04
C ALA A 130 -3.39 8.55 3.93
N VAL A 131 -4.54 7.98 4.30
CA VAL A 131 -5.53 7.50 3.32
C VAL A 131 -6.30 8.67 2.72
N VAL A 132 -6.61 8.59 1.43
CA VAL A 132 -7.26 9.66 0.67
C VAL A 132 -8.39 9.13 -0.22
N SER A 133 -9.35 10.00 -0.53
CA SER A 133 -10.26 9.85 -1.66
C SER A 133 -9.90 10.84 -2.77
N PHE A 134 -9.94 10.38 -4.03
CA PHE A 134 -9.66 11.17 -5.22
C PHE A 134 -10.98 11.56 -5.90
N VAL A 135 -11.56 12.70 -5.48
CA VAL A 135 -12.78 13.26 -6.09
C VAL A 135 -12.48 14.54 -6.87
N SER A 136 -11.53 15.34 -6.38
CA SER A 136 -11.04 16.57 -7.02
C SER A 136 -9.62 16.84 -6.52
N GLY A 137 -8.75 15.85 -6.71
CA GLY A 137 -7.47 15.73 -6.01
C GLY A 137 -7.60 14.91 -4.71
N PRO A 138 -6.45 14.59 -4.07
CA PRO A 138 -6.42 13.79 -2.86
C PRO A 138 -7.03 14.54 -1.68
N GLN A 139 -8.04 13.95 -1.04
CA GLN A 139 -8.68 14.44 0.18
C GLN A 139 -8.46 13.43 1.31
N GLU A 140 -7.69 13.82 2.32
CA GLU A 140 -7.40 12.97 3.49
C GLU A 140 -8.69 12.51 4.19
N GLN A 141 -8.76 11.22 4.52
CA GLN A 141 -9.83 10.64 5.32
C GLN A 141 -9.29 10.43 6.74
N ILE A 142 -9.75 11.24 7.69
CA ILE A 142 -9.32 11.13 9.10
C ILE A 142 -10.07 9.97 9.74
N ILE A 143 -9.35 8.88 9.99
CA ILE A 143 -9.87 7.62 10.53
C ILE A 143 -9.02 7.25 11.75
N PHE A 144 -9.65 6.97 12.90
CA PHE A 144 -9.03 6.62 14.18
C PHE A 144 -7.98 7.60 14.76
N ASP A 145 -7.48 8.55 13.97
CA ASP A 145 -6.53 9.56 14.41
C ASP A 145 -7.21 10.59 15.32
N SER A 146 -6.44 11.14 16.24
CA SER A 146 -6.91 12.09 17.24
C SER A 146 -6.21 13.42 17.10
N GLN A 147 -6.96 14.50 17.30
CA GLN A 147 -6.40 15.85 17.41
C GLN A 147 -5.71 16.01 18.76
N LEU A 148 -4.42 16.27 18.74
CA LEU A 148 -3.61 16.61 19.91
C LEU A 148 -3.48 18.13 20.01
N LEU A 149 -3.49 18.64 21.24
CA LEU A 149 -3.51 20.06 21.54
C LEU A 149 -2.48 20.39 22.62
N ILE A 150 -1.72 21.47 22.41
CA ILE A 150 -0.77 22.00 23.40
C ILE A 150 -1.49 22.34 24.71
N ASP A 151 -2.70 22.87 24.63
CA ASP A 151 -3.52 23.26 25.79
C ASP A 151 -3.88 22.09 26.71
N SER A 152 -3.75 20.84 26.24
CA SER A 152 -3.92 19.65 27.10
C SER A 152 -2.79 19.47 28.12
N GLY A 153 -1.64 20.11 27.90
CA GLY A 153 -0.42 19.94 28.70
C GLY A 153 0.37 18.66 28.40
N ASN A 154 -0.17 17.75 27.59
CA ASN A 154 0.42 16.44 27.32
C ASN A 154 1.32 16.41 26.06
N TYR A 155 1.26 17.45 25.23
CA TYR A 155 1.93 17.51 23.92
C TYR A 155 2.47 18.91 23.65
N GLN A 156 3.51 19.03 22.82
CA GLN A 156 4.06 20.33 22.38
C GLN A 156 3.81 20.66 20.91
N TYR A 157 2.73 20.12 20.33
CA TYR A 157 2.25 20.52 19.02
C TYR A 157 0.72 20.45 18.92
N ASP A 158 0.16 21.25 18.02
CA ASP A 158 -1.25 21.16 17.61
C ASP A 158 -1.32 20.43 16.26
N GLY A 159 -2.00 19.29 16.23
CA GLY A 159 -2.17 18.51 15.00
C GLY A 159 -2.77 17.14 15.24
N LEU A 160 -2.97 16.38 14.17
CA LEU A 160 -3.27 14.95 14.27
C LEU A 160 -2.10 14.21 14.91
N SER A 161 -2.37 13.14 15.65
CA SER A 161 -1.33 12.34 16.30
C SER A 161 -0.31 11.78 15.31
N ARG A 162 -0.76 11.53 14.07
CA ARG A 162 0.00 10.84 13.02
C ARG A 162 0.59 9.53 13.53
N SER A 163 -0.15 8.80 14.38
CA SER A 163 0.32 7.56 15.02
C SER A 163 -0.56 6.35 14.68
N VAL A 164 -1.51 6.52 13.77
CA VAL A 164 -2.44 5.48 13.31
C VAL A 164 -2.02 4.93 11.95
N VAL A 165 -2.18 3.62 11.78
CA VAL A 165 -2.08 2.97 10.48
C VAL A 165 -3.49 2.83 9.93
N ASN A 166 -3.78 3.43 8.79
CA ASN A 166 -5.06 3.29 8.09
C ASN A 166 -4.83 2.76 6.69
N ASN A 167 -5.72 1.89 6.23
CA ASN A 167 -5.76 1.39 4.86
C ASN A 167 -7.20 1.32 4.39
N LEU A 168 -7.51 2.01 3.29
CA LEU A 168 -8.73 1.79 2.53
C LEU A 168 -8.43 0.74 1.47
N THR A 169 -9.26 -0.28 1.35
CA THR A 169 -8.96 -1.46 0.54
C THR A 169 -9.90 -1.60 -0.65
N ALA A 170 -11.16 -1.18 -0.53
CA ALA A 170 -12.13 -1.26 -1.62
C ALA A 170 -13.20 -0.17 -1.54
N ILE A 171 -13.84 0.13 -2.67
CA ILE A 171 -14.94 1.08 -2.82
C ILE A 171 -16.07 0.48 -3.67
N SER A 172 -17.30 0.56 -3.16
CA SER A 172 -18.49 0.15 -3.93
C SER A 172 -18.90 1.20 -4.98
N GLU A 173 -19.75 0.78 -5.91
CA GLU A 173 -20.33 1.67 -6.93
C GLU A 173 -21.03 2.89 -6.32
N ASN A 174 -21.79 2.70 -5.24
CA ASN A 174 -22.44 3.82 -4.56
C ASN A 174 -21.55 4.61 -3.58
N GLY A 175 -20.23 4.39 -3.60
CA GLY A 175 -19.24 5.19 -2.90
C GLY A 175 -19.01 4.81 -1.43
N VAL A 176 -19.47 3.63 -0.99
CA VAL A 176 -19.10 3.08 0.32
C VAL A 176 -17.66 2.61 0.25
N LYS A 177 -16.84 3.03 1.20
CA LYS A 177 -15.43 2.63 1.26
C LYS A 177 -15.24 1.70 2.43
N VAL A 178 -14.38 0.72 2.28
CA VAL A 178 -14.02 -0.20 3.35
C VAL A 178 -12.52 -0.28 3.52
N GLY A 179 -12.11 -0.80 4.66
CA GLY A 179 -10.72 -1.07 4.94
C GLY A 179 -10.51 -1.39 6.42
N TRP A 180 -9.39 -0.96 6.96
CA TRP A 180 -9.07 -1.16 8.36
C TRP A 180 -8.09 -0.11 8.88
N GLY A 181 -8.03 0.04 10.20
CA GLY A 181 -7.01 0.88 10.83
C GLY A 181 -6.73 0.54 12.28
N SER A 182 -5.66 1.11 12.83
CA SER A 182 -5.25 0.96 14.23
C SER A 182 -5.76 2.12 15.10
N SER A 183 -5.86 1.90 16.40
CA SER A 183 -6.12 3.01 17.33
C SER A 183 -4.90 3.93 17.43
N VAL A 184 -5.14 5.16 17.89
CA VAL A 184 -4.11 6.14 18.22
C VAL A 184 -3.18 5.62 19.33
N TYR A 185 -1.89 5.99 19.29
CA TYR A 185 -1.00 5.80 20.43
C TYR A 185 -1.22 6.89 21.48
N THR A 186 -1.28 6.48 22.74
CA THR A 186 -1.38 7.36 23.90
C THR A 186 -0.17 7.15 24.82
N LYS A 187 0.11 8.16 25.64
CA LYS A 187 1.20 8.14 26.62
C LYS A 187 0.72 7.47 27.91
N GLU A 188 1.49 6.52 28.41
CA GLU A 188 1.29 5.87 29.70
C GLU A 188 2.56 5.98 30.52
N MET A 189 2.47 6.53 31.73
CA MET A 189 3.58 6.50 32.70
C MET A 189 3.46 5.25 33.54
N PHE A 190 4.55 4.52 33.69
CA PHE A 190 4.59 3.24 34.41
C PHE A 190 5.82 3.19 35.32
N THR A 191 5.66 2.71 36.55
CA THR A 191 6.79 2.48 37.47
C THR A 191 7.04 0.99 37.56
N PRO A 192 8.20 0.49 37.09
CA PRO A 192 8.56 -0.92 37.24
C PRO A 192 8.59 -1.36 38.71
N GLU A 193 8.29 -2.64 38.97
CA GLU A 193 8.40 -3.20 40.32
C GLU A 193 9.83 -3.05 40.85
N ASP A 194 9.97 -2.75 42.14
CA ASP A 194 11.23 -2.45 42.82
C ASP A 194 12.01 -1.21 42.32
N GLU A 195 11.48 -0.48 41.34
CA GLU A 195 12.01 0.81 40.89
C GLU A 195 11.26 2.00 41.49
N THR A 196 11.85 3.20 41.36
CA THR A 196 11.25 4.45 41.87
C THR A 196 11.06 5.52 40.80
N GLN A 197 11.57 5.26 39.60
CA GLN A 197 11.46 6.18 38.47
C GLN A 197 10.33 5.71 37.56
N GLU A 198 9.47 6.64 37.16
CA GLU A 198 8.46 6.38 36.14
C GLU A 198 9.10 6.42 34.76
N GLU A 199 8.71 5.48 33.91
CA GLU A 199 9.05 5.40 32.50
C GLU A 199 7.84 5.71 31.63
N LEU A 200 8.07 6.37 30.50
CA LEU A 200 7.03 6.68 29.53
C LEU A 200 6.94 5.57 28.48
N PHE A 201 5.72 5.08 28.24
CA PHE A 201 5.39 4.14 27.17
C PHE A 201 4.33 4.72 26.23
N TYR A 202 4.43 4.36 24.95
CA TYR A 202 3.42 4.60 23.93
C TYR A 202 2.60 3.33 23.73
N VAL A 203 1.33 3.38 24.15
CA VAL A 203 0.39 2.24 24.10
C VAL A 203 -0.79 2.55 23.20
N ARG A 204 -1.42 1.49 22.67
CA ARG A 204 -2.63 1.59 21.83
C ARG A 204 -3.61 0.48 22.20
N GLU A 205 -4.89 0.74 22.01
CA GLU A 205 -5.98 -0.18 22.37
C GLU A 205 -6.05 -1.40 21.43
N PHE A 206 -5.89 -1.20 20.13
CA PHE A 206 -5.94 -2.27 19.14
C PHE A 206 -5.03 -2.03 17.93
N GLU A 207 -4.57 -3.13 17.32
CA GLU A 207 -3.73 -3.07 16.13
C GLU A 207 -4.50 -2.91 14.83
N SER A 208 -5.71 -3.49 14.77
CA SER A 208 -6.56 -3.39 13.58
C SER A 208 -8.02 -3.56 13.92
N ARG A 209 -8.83 -2.69 13.31
CA ARG A 209 -10.28 -2.82 13.21
C ARG A 209 -10.74 -2.58 11.79
N GLY A 210 -11.66 -3.41 11.32
CA GLY A 210 -12.38 -3.20 10.08
C GLY A 210 -13.21 -1.91 10.17
N ILE A 211 -13.23 -1.12 9.09
CA ILE A 211 -14.03 0.10 9.00
C ILE A 211 -14.86 0.11 7.71
N VAL A 212 -16.09 0.60 7.83
CA VAL A 212 -16.98 0.89 6.70
C VAL A 212 -17.34 2.37 6.75
N ILE A 213 -16.99 3.11 5.71
CA ILE A 213 -17.27 4.55 5.56
C ILE A 213 -18.44 4.69 4.60
N LYS A 214 -19.54 5.23 5.11
CA LYS A 214 -20.77 5.48 4.36
C LYS A 214 -20.58 6.66 3.39
N PRO A 215 -21.46 6.83 2.39
CA PRO A 215 -21.32 7.91 1.40
C PRO A 215 -21.42 9.32 2.02
N ASP A 216 -22.06 9.45 3.19
CA ASP A 216 -22.15 10.71 3.94
C ASP A 216 -20.90 11.03 4.78
N GLY A 217 -19.90 10.14 4.79
CA GLY A 217 -18.65 10.27 5.55
C GLY A 217 -18.73 9.75 6.99
N SER A 218 -19.91 9.38 7.49
CA SER A 218 -20.02 8.65 8.75
C SER A 218 -19.45 7.24 8.58
N HIS A 219 -18.96 6.63 9.67
CA HIS A 219 -18.35 5.31 9.61
C HIS A 219 -18.82 4.41 10.75
N ILE A 220 -18.71 3.11 10.52
CA ILE A 220 -18.88 2.06 11.53
C ILE A 220 -17.62 1.22 11.60
N THR A 221 -17.35 0.69 12.78
CA THR A 221 -16.22 -0.20 13.04
C THR A 221 -16.75 -1.62 13.23
N ILE A 222 -16.07 -2.60 12.64
CA ILE A 222 -16.38 -4.02 12.82
C ILE A 222 -15.32 -4.61 13.76
N GLU A 223 -15.74 -5.05 14.93
CA GLU A 223 -14.87 -5.72 15.90
C GLU A 223 -14.86 -7.25 15.68
N PRO A 224 -13.75 -7.94 15.97
CA PRO A 224 -13.76 -9.39 16.02
C PRO A 224 -14.52 -9.88 17.26
N GLU A 225 -15.10 -11.08 17.18
CA GLU A 225 -15.71 -11.74 18.34
C GLU A 225 -14.66 -12.07 19.40
N PHE A 226 -13.49 -12.59 18.98
CA PHE A 226 -12.33 -12.74 19.85
C PHE A 226 -11.53 -11.43 19.89
N ASN A 227 -11.67 -10.67 20.97
CA ASN A 227 -11.07 -9.35 21.14
C ASN A 227 -10.07 -9.25 22.32
N GLU A 228 -9.68 -10.38 22.91
CA GLU A 228 -8.66 -10.44 23.95
C GLU A 228 -7.33 -9.84 23.46
N HIS A 229 -6.66 -9.10 24.35
CA HIS A 229 -5.51 -8.27 24.02
C HIS A 229 -5.73 -7.36 22.80
N GLY A 230 -6.96 -6.90 22.62
CA GLY A 230 -7.37 -6.04 21.52
C GLY A 230 -7.82 -6.79 20.26
N GLY A 231 -7.52 -8.07 20.05
CA GLY A 231 -7.90 -8.82 18.84
C GLY A 231 -7.59 -8.12 17.50
N MET A 232 -8.02 -8.71 16.40
CA MET A 232 -7.84 -8.18 15.05
C MET A 232 -9.07 -8.36 14.19
N SER A 233 -9.45 -7.33 13.45
CA SER A 233 -10.37 -7.45 12.32
C SER A 233 -9.88 -6.56 11.18
N ILE A 234 -9.92 -7.08 9.96
CA ILE A 234 -9.65 -6.31 8.75
C ILE A 234 -10.72 -6.58 7.71
N ILE A 235 -11.08 -5.56 6.94
CA ILE A 235 -11.91 -5.70 5.74
C ILE A 235 -10.99 -5.44 4.55
N THR A 236 -11.09 -6.29 3.53
CA THR A 236 -10.27 -6.23 2.32
C THR A 236 -11.10 -5.87 1.09
N ASP A 237 -12.36 -6.30 1.03
CA ASP A 237 -13.21 -6.05 -0.12
C ASP A 237 -14.70 -5.95 0.24
N ILE A 238 -15.47 -5.33 -0.65
CA ILE A 238 -16.90 -5.05 -0.56
C ILE A 238 -17.62 -5.37 -1.87
N SER A 239 -18.63 -6.22 -1.79
CA SER A 239 -19.58 -6.44 -2.89
C SER A 239 -20.96 -5.90 -2.52
N GLN A 240 -21.43 -4.90 -3.27
CA GLN A 240 -22.78 -4.36 -3.15
C GLN A 240 -23.78 -5.33 -3.79
N ARG A 241 -24.83 -5.72 -3.05
CA ARG A 241 -25.81 -6.72 -3.51
C ARG A 241 -26.98 -6.09 -4.28
N GLU A 242 -27.53 -6.85 -5.23
CA GLU A 242 -28.76 -6.49 -5.92
C GLU A 242 -29.92 -6.34 -4.92
N GLY A 243 -30.59 -5.18 -4.92
CA GLY A 243 -31.65 -4.86 -3.97
C GLY A 243 -31.20 -4.12 -2.71
N GLY A 244 -29.90 -3.84 -2.57
CA GLY A 244 -29.32 -3.11 -1.43
C GLY A 244 -28.59 -4.04 -0.46
N GLY A 245 -27.89 -3.43 0.50
CA GLY A 245 -27.00 -4.15 1.41
C GLY A 245 -25.67 -4.54 0.76
N TYR A 246 -24.83 -5.19 1.56
CA TYR A 246 -23.42 -5.41 1.24
C TYR A 246 -22.94 -6.75 1.77
N VAL A 247 -21.96 -7.32 1.10
CA VAL A 247 -21.10 -8.35 1.68
C VAL A 247 -19.69 -7.84 1.74
N LEU A 248 -19.09 -7.97 2.91
CA LEU A 248 -17.71 -7.59 3.18
C LEU A 248 -16.92 -8.86 3.44
N VAL A 249 -15.66 -8.86 3.03
CA VAL A 249 -14.74 -9.95 3.34
C VAL A 249 -13.43 -9.44 3.91
N GLY A 250 -12.74 -10.32 4.63
CA GLY A 250 -11.44 -10.04 5.20
C GLY A 250 -11.01 -11.17 6.13
N ASP A 251 -10.49 -10.82 7.30
CA ASP A 251 -10.20 -11.83 8.33
C ASP A 251 -10.31 -11.25 9.75
N VAL A 252 -10.49 -12.15 10.72
CA VAL A 252 -10.58 -11.85 12.15
C VAL A 252 -9.73 -12.78 12.99
N SER A 253 -9.29 -12.31 14.15
CA SER A 253 -8.79 -13.18 15.21
C SER A 253 -9.89 -14.09 15.74
N THR A 254 -9.53 -15.33 16.07
CA THR A 254 -10.45 -16.35 16.59
C THR A 254 -9.96 -17.02 17.88
N GLY A 255 -8.71 -16.77 18.28
CA GLY A 255 -8.11 -17.31 19.48
C GLY A 255 -6.61 -17.01 19.55
N ILE A 256 -5.97 -17.48 20.61
CA ILE A 256 -4.53 -17.54 20.80
C ILE A 256 -4.17 -19.02 21.04
N PRO A 257 -3.17 -19.59 20.33
CA PRO A 257 -2.70 -20.94 20.60
C PRO A 257 -2.26 -21.14 22.06
N GLU A 258 -2.41 -22.36 22.60
CA GLU A 258 -2.22 -22.62 24.05
C GLU A 258 -0.79 -22.28 24.52
N ASP A 259 0.23 -22.61 23.73
CA ASP A 259 1.63 -22.30 24.03
C ASP A 259 1.89 -20.78 24.09
N ARG A 260 1.26 -20.01 23.21
CA ARG A 260 1.33 -18.55 23.16
C ARG A 260 0.63 -17.94 24.35
N GLN A 261 -0.56 -18.43 24.68
CA GLN A 261 -1.29 -17.96 25.85
C GLN A 261 -0.44 -18.18 27.10
N LYS A 262 0.15 -19.37 27.25
CA LYS A 262 1.06 -19.65 28.37
C LYS A 262 2.27 -18.71 28.41
N ASN A 263 2.88 -18.42 27.27
CA ASN A 263 4.00 -17.46 27.21
C ASN A 263 3.57 -16.04 27.60
N LEU A 264 2.35 -15.61 27.25
CA LEU A 264 1.81 -14.34 27.72
C LEU A 264 1.59 -14.37 29.23
N ASP A 265 0.93 -15.41 29.74
CA ASP A 265 0.62 -15.55 31.17
C ASP A 265 1.90 -15.61 32.04
N ASP A 266 2.96 -16.25 31.54
CA ASP A 266 4.23 -16.44 32.25
C ASP A 266 5.13 -15.17 32.20
N ASN A 267 5.04 -14.35 31.14
CA ASN A 267 6.00 -13.25 30.91
C ASN A 267 5.37 -11.84 30.96
N CYS A 268 4.10 -11.68 30.62
CA CYS A 268 3.44 -10.37 30.60
C CYS A 268 2.67 -10.13 31.90
N ASP A 269 3.40 -9.98 33.00
CA ASP A 269 2.85 -9.91 34.36
C ASP A 269 2.72 -8.49 34.93
N GLY A 270 3.02 -7.48 34.12
CA GLY A 270 2.87 -6.08 34.48
C GLY A 270 3.87 -5.58 35.52
N LYS A 271 5.03 -6.22 35.67
CA LYS A 271 6.09 -5.80 36.61
C LYS A 271 7.14 -4.90 36.00
N ASP A 272 7.73 -5.32 34.88
CA ASP A 272 8.84 -4.60 34.24
C ASP A 272 8.34 -3.52 33.27
N GLU A 273 7.17 -3.74 32.67
CA GLU A 273 6.49 -2.84 31.74
C GLU A 273 4.96 -3.01 31.81
N PRO A 274 4.15 -2.12 31.20
CA PRO A 274 2.71 -2.37 31.05
C PRO A 274 2.44 -3.67 30.29
N GLU A 275 1.44 -4.45 30.73
CA GLU A 275 1.06 -5.70 30.07
C GLU A 275 0.79 -5.52 28.55
N THR A 276 0.19 -4.39 28.18
CA THR A 276 -0.10 -4.03 26.78
C THR A 276 1.18 -3.88 25.95
N VAL A 277 2.27 -3.39 26.54
CA VAL A 277 3.59 -3.25 25.90
C VAL A 277 4.23 -4.62 25.72
N CYS A 278 4.21 -5.48 26.74
CA CYS A 278 4.71 -6.84 26.64
C CYS A 278 3.97 -7.61 25.54
N VAL A 279 2.63 -7.59 25.55
CA VAL A 279 1.81 -8.27 24.52
C VAL A 279 2.05 -7.67 23.12
N TRP A 280 2.25 -6.36 23.02
CA TRP A 280 2.62 -5.72 21.75
C TRP A 280 3.93 -6.24 21.17
N GLN A 281 4.92 -6.60 22.00
CA GLN A 281 6.14 -7.25 21.53
C GLN A 281 5.83 -8.61 20.89
N TYR A 282 4.98 -9.44 21.52
CA TYR A 282 4.56 -10.73 20.96
C TYR A 282 3.79 -10.58 19.64
N LYS A 283 2.95 -9.55 19.51
CA LYS A 283 2.25 -9.24 18.25
C LYS A 283 3.21 -8.87 17.11
N ASN A 284 4.40 -8.35 17.44
CA ASN A 284 5.42 -7.93 16.46
C ASN A 284 6.47 -9.01 16.15
N GLN A 285 6.42 -10.16 16.81
CA GLN A 285 7.31 -11.29 16.52
C GLN A 285 6.96 -11.93 15.17
N THR A 286 7.90 -12.70 14.61
CA THR A 286 7.70 -13.43 13.35
C THR A 286 6.63 -14.50 13.45
N ASN A 287 6.39 -15.03 14.65
CA ASN A 287 5.35 -16.02 14.85
C ASN A 287 4.08 -15.26 15.26
N GLN A 288 2.99 -15.43 14.51
CA GLN A 288 1.75 -14.67 14.72
C GLN A 288 1.10 -15.01 16.07
N LEU A 289 0.64 -14.00 16.82
CA LEU A 289 0.03 -14.22 18.14
C LEU A 289 -1.34 -14.91 18.05
N PHE A 290 -2.18 -14.47 17.10
CA PHE A 290 -3.57 -14.90 17.01
C PHE A 290 -3.77 -15.94 15.91
N ASP A 291 -4.63 -16.92 16.18
CA ASP A 291 -5.33 -17.65 15.12
C ASP A 291 -6.21 -16.68 14.33
N ARG A 292 -6.04 -16.63 13.01
CA ARG A 292 -6.81 -15.76 12.12
C ARG A 292 -7.62 -16.58 11.12
N ARG A 293 -8.88 -16.19 10.88
CA ARG A 293 -9.75 -16.87 9.93
C ARG A 293 -10.35 -15.88 8.95
N ALA A 294 -10.35 -16.26 7.68
CA ALA A 294 -11.11 -15.61 6.63
C ALA A 294 -12.57 -15.52 7.06
N VAL A 295 -13.19 -14.39 6.80
CA VAL A 295 -14.55 -14.11 7.28
C VAL A 295 -15.35 -13.34 6.23
N LYS A 296 -16.65 -13.56 6.24
CA LYS A 296 -17.64 -12.90 5.40
C LYS A 296 -18.71 -12.27 6.30
N TRP A 297 -18.88 -10.96 6.19
CA TRP A 297 -19.95 -10.23 6.86
C TRP A 297 -21.05 -9.86 5.87
N THR A 298 -22.31 -9.99 6.28
CA THR A 298 -23.47 -9.52 5.50
C THR A 298 -24.09 -8.33 6.21
N LEU A 299 -24.22 -7.22 5.50
CA LEU A 299 -24.83 -5.98 5.99
C LEU A 299 -26.13 -5.70 5.25
N ASP A 300 -27.12 -5.16 5.96
CA ASP A 300 -28.32 -4.60 5.34
C ASP A 300 -28.06 -3.21 4.71
N SER A 301 -29.08 -2.62 4.10
CA SER A 301 -29.01 -1.28 3.49
C SER A 301 -28.72 -0.15 4.47
N GLU A 302 -28.96 -0.38 5.76
CA GLU A 302 -28.74 0.54 6.86
C GLU A 302 -27.35 0.35 7.51
N PHE A 303 -26.54 -0.57 6.97
CA PHE A 303 -25.22 -0.96 7.44
C PHE A 303 -25.19 -1.72 8.76
N ASN A 304 -26.31 -2.36 9.16
CA ASN A 304 -26.30 -3.28 10.29
C ASN A 304 -25.72 -4.63 9.86
N VAL A 305 -24.82 -5.19 10.64
CA VAL A 305 -24.32 -6.55 10.43
C VAL A 305 -25.44 -7.53 10.76
N THR A 306 -25.90 -8.27 9.76
CA THR A 306 -26.99 -9.26 9.87
C THR A 306 -26.47 -10.69 9.97
N ASN A 307 -25.25 -10.95 9.49
CA ASN A 307 -24.60 -12.24 9.58
C ASN A 307 -23.07 -12.10 9.56
N THR A 308 -22.38 -12.98 10.30
CA THR A 308 -20.92 -13.12 10.33
C THR A 308 -20.59 -14.60 10.15
N GLU A 309 -19.84 -14.93 9.11
CA GLU A 309 -19.49 -16.31 8.75
C GLU A 309 -17.97 -16.47 8.63
N THR A 310 -17.36 -17.28 9.49
CA THR A 310 -15.96 -17.69 9.37
C THR A 310 -15.81 -18.77 8.32
N LEU A 311 -14.90 -18.59 7.36
CA LEU A 311 -14.78 -19.40 6.14
C LEU A 311 -13.79 -20.58 6.26
N GLY A 312 -13.14 -20.76 7.42
CA GLY A 312 -12.29 -21.91 7.70
C GLY A 312 -10.88 -21.85 7.09
N LEU A 313 -10.21 -23.01 7.02
CA LEU A 313 -8.84 -23.21 6.52
C LEU A 313 -8.85 -24.29 5.43
N ALA A 314 -7.95 -24.17 4.45
CA ALA A 314 -7.70 -25.20 3.44
C ALA A 314 -6.79 -26.35 3.95
N LEU A 315 -6.74 -26.54 5.27
CA LEU A 315 -6.16 -27.68 5.97
C LEU A 315 -7.00 -27.96 7.22
N THR A 316 -6.80 -29.12 7.81
CA THR A 316 -7.32 -29.43 9.15
C THR A 316 -6.13 -29.40 10.13
N PRO A 317 -6.11 -28.49 11.12
CA PRO A 317 -5.09 -28.51 12.15
C PRO A 317 -5.13 -29.82 12.95
N GLU A 318 -3.97 -30.34 13.32
CA GLU A 318 -3.83 -31.49 14.22
C GLU A 318 -3.92 -31.05 15.69
N GLU A 319 -4.31 -31.97 16.59
CA GLU A 319 -4.58 -31.64 18.00
C GLU A 319 -3.32 -31.21 18.77
N ASP A 320 -2.13 -31.56 18.30
CA ASP A 320 -0.83 -31.24 18.89
C ASP A 320 -0.07 -30.12 18.15
N GLU A 321 -0.73 -29.42 17.23
CA GLU A 321 -0.14 -28.27 16.54
C GLU A 321 -0.40 -26.96 17.29
N ASP A 322 0.65 -26.45 17.93
CA ASP A 322 0.61 -25.21 18.73
C ASP A 322 0.91 -23.93 17.90
N PHE A 323 0.83 -24.00 16.56
CA PHE A 323 1.09 -22.84 15.71
C PHE A 323 -0.19 -22.07 15.37
N ALA A 324 -0.12 -20.74 15.29
CA ALA A 324 -1.25 -19.91 14.88
C ALA A 324 -1.58 -20.12 13.40
N PHE A 325 -2.77 -20.66 13.11
CA PHE A 325 -3.21 -20.87 11.73
C PHE A 325 -3.85 -19.62 11.14
N LYS A 326 -3.77 -19.49 9.82
CA LYS A 326 -4.28 -18.33 9.10
C LYS A 326 -4.98 -18.68 7.79
N SER A 327 -6.13 -18.06 7.58
CA SER A 327 -6.71 -17.79 6.27
C SER A 327 -7.14 -16.32 6.19
N THR A 328 -7.13 -15.76 4.99
CA THR A 328 -7.64 -14.41 4.74
C THR A 328 -8.41 -14.40 3.44
N ALA A 329 -9.62 -13.87 3.48
CA ALA A 329 -10.36 -13.50 2.29
C ALA A 329 -9.88 -12.12 1.81
N LEU A 330 -9.74 -11.96 0.50
CA LEU A 330 -9.22 -10.73 -0.12
C LEU A 330 -10.23 -10.07 -1.03
N THR A 331 -11.04 -10.86 -1.73
CA THR A 331 -11.98 -10.41 -2.78
C THR A 331 -13.25 -11.27 -2.76
N VAL A 332 -14.37 -10.72 -3.21
CA VAL A 332 -15.67 -11.40 -3.30
C VAL A 332 -16.49 -10.93 -4.50
N ASN A 333 -17.00 -11.88 -5.30
CA ASN A 333 -17.83 -11.55 -6.47
C ASN A 333 -19.34 -11.39 -6.14
N GLN A 334 -20.15 -11.05 -7.15
CA GLN A 334 -21.59 -10.82 -6.99
C GLN A 334 -22.41 -12.02 -6.54
N VAL A 335 -21.94 -13.24 -6.81
CA VAL A 335 -22.60 -14.47 -6.33
C VAL A 335 -22.11 -14.91 -4.94
N GLY A 336 -21.13 -14.19 -4.37
CA GLY A 336 -20.64 -14.40 -3.01
C GLY A 336 -19.56 -15.46 -2.86
N ILE A 337 -18.90 -15.84 -3.97
CA ILE A 337 -17.68 -16.65 -3.92
C ILE A 337 -16.53 -15.74 -3.48
N VAL A 338 -15.77 -16.20 -2.52
CA VAL A 338 -14.68 -15.45 -1.90
C VAL A 338 -13.36 -16.06 -2.31
N ALA A 339 -12.36 -15.24 -2.63
CA ALA A 339 -11.01 -15.71 -2.92
C ALA A 339 -9.97 -14.99 -2.05
N GLY A 340 -8.85 -15.66 -1.81
CA GLY A 340 -7.77 -15.14 -0.96
C GLY A 340 -6.62 -16.12 -0.86
N TYR A 341 -6.25 -16.45 0.37
CA TYR A 341 -5.25 -17.49 0.65
C TYR A 341 -5.53 -18.17 1.98
N SER A 342 -4.91 -19.34 2.16
CA SER A 342 -4.97 -20.12 3.39
C SER A 342 -3.62 -20.78 3.66
N HIS A 343 -3.33 -21.06 4.93
CA HIS A 343 -2.39 -22.10 5.28
C HIS A 343 -2.85 -23.44 4.70
N MET A 344 -1.89 -24.18 4.15
CA MET A 344 -2.02 -25.53 3.58
C MET A 344 -0.80 -26.36 3.96
N ARG A 345 -0.93 -27.69 3.95
CA ARG A 345 0.24 -28.57 4.02
C ARG A 345 0.99 -28.56 2.68
N TRP A 346 2.31 -28.58 2.76
CA TRP A 346 3.19 -28.69 1.61
C TRP A 346 3.26 -30.14 1.16
N LYS A 347 2.63 -30.45 0.02
CA LYS A 347 2.46 -31.81 -0.49
C LYS A 347 1.91 -32.69 0.63
N ASP A 348 2.49 -33.87 0.82
CA ASP A 348 2.17 -34.78 1.92
C ASP A 348 3.10 -34.61 3.14
N THR A 349 3.48 -33.37 3.50
CA THR A 349 4.37 -33.07 4.65
C THR A 349 3.71 -32.14 5.67
N ASP A 350 4.23 -32.13 6.90
CA ASP A 350 3.74 -31.25 7.99
C ASP A 350 4.14 -29.78 7.80
N THR A 351 4.93 -29.47 6.76
CA THR A 351 5.36 -28.09 6.50
C THR A 351 4.16 -27.26 6.07
N ILE A 352 3.90 -26.16 6.78
CA ILE A 352 2.83 -25.22 6.44
C ILE A 352 3.31 -24.22 5.39
N VAL A 353 2.55 -24.08 4.31
CA VAL A 353 2.74 -23.08 3.26
C VAL A 353 1.49 -22.21 3.14
N THR A 354 1.67 -20.97 2.66
CA THR A 354 0.58 -20.03 2.42
C THR A 354 0.25 -20.00 0.93
N MET A 355 -0.89 -20.54 0.54
CA MET A 355 -1.25 -20.78 -0.87
C MET A 355 -2.58 -20.10 -1.25
N PRO A 356 -2.77 -19.74 -2.53
CA PRO A 356 -4.07 -19.25 -3.02
C PRO A 356 -5.20 -20.22 -2.71
N ALA A 357 -6.30 -19.68 -2.21
CA ALA A 357 -7.49 -20.44 -1.87
C ALA A 357 -8.75 -19.68 -2.28
N TYR A 358 -9.84 -20.40 -2.51
CA TYR A 358 -11.17 -19.84 -2.57
C TYR A 358 -12.09 -20.52 -1.55
N PHE A 359 -13.14 -19.81 -1.17
CA PHE A 359 -14.11 -20.24 -0.17
C PHE A 359 -15.48 -20.27 -0.82
N LYS A 360 -16.06 -21.46 -0.88
CA LYS A 360 -17.33 -21.72 -1.56
C LYS A 360 -18.05 -22.87 -0.86
N ASP A 361 -19.37 -22.75 -0.72
CA ASP A 361 -20.23 -23.80 -0.15
C ASP A 361 -19.80 -24.29 1.25
N GLY A 362 -19.19 -23.39 2.05
CA GLY A 362 -18.71 -23.70 3.41
C GLY A 362 -17.33 -24.37 3.47
N GLU A 363 -16.64 -24.52 2.34
CA GLU A 363 -15.32 -25.13 2.25
C GLU A 363 -14.25 -24.14 1.78
N ALA A 364 -13.05 -24.25 2.33
CA ALA A 364 -11.86 -23.56 1.87
C ALA A 364 -11.03 -24.51 1.00
N GLN A 365 -10.76 -24.13 -0.25
CA GLN A 365 -10.15 -25.00 -1.25
C GLN A 365 -8.91 -24.35 -1.87
N GLY A 366 -7.78 -25.07 -1.84
CA GLY A 366 -6.60 -24.76 -2.65
C GLY A 366 -6.76 -25.30 -4.07
N PHE A 367 -6.21 -24.59 -5.05
CA PHE A 367 -6.42 -24.91 -6.48
C PHE A 367 -5.14 -24.86 -7.34
N ILE A 368 -3.99 -24.62 -6.72
CA ILE A 368 -2.70 -24.68 -7.39
C ILE A 368 -2.01 -25.98 -7.01
N ASP A 369 -1.64 -26.75 -8.01
CA ASP A 369 -0.91 -28.01 -7.84
C ASP A 369 0.51 -27.74 -7.32
N GLN A 370 0.84 -28.32 -6.16
CA GLN A 370 2.14 -28.16 -5.53
C GLN A 370 3.19 -29.15 -6.08
N GLU A 371 2.79 -30.19 -6.81
CA GLU A 371 3.71 -31.14 -7.44
C GLU A 371 4.61 -30.46 -8.49
N ASP A 372 4.13 -29.36 -9.06
CA ASP A 372 4.88 -28.47 -9.94
C ASP A 372 5.77 -27.45 -9.19
N ASP A 373 6.07 -27.69 -7.92
CA ASP A 373 6.94 -26.87 -7.05
C ASP A 373 6.43 -25.43 -6.81
N TRP A 374 5.12 -25.22 -6.83
CA TRP A 374 4.47 -23.96 -6.43
C TRP A 374 4.25 -23.91 -4.92
N PHE A 375 5.02 -23.10 -4.18
CA PHE A 375 5.10 -23.18 -2.71
C PHE A 375 4.59 -21.95 -1.96
N GLY A 376 4.00 -20.99 -2.66
CA GLY A 376 3.31 -19.88 -2.01
C GLY A 376 2.48 -19.06 -2.98
N GLY A 377 1.65 -18.16 -2.48
CA GLY A 377 0.90 -17.24 -3.34
C GLY A 377 -0.37 -16.73 -2.68
N GLN A 378 -1.18 -16.05 -3.49
CA GLN A 378 -2.53 -15.60 -3.12
C GLN A 378 -3.37 -15.24 -4.35
N ALA A 379 -4.70 -15.22 -4.19
CA ALA A 379 -5.59 -14.50 -5.09
C ALA A 379 -5.42 -12.98 -4.92
N SER A 380 -5.72 -12.21 -5.96
CA SER A 380 -5.81 -10.75 -5.90
C SER A 380 -7.23 -10.29 -6.12
N ASP A 381 -7.92 -10.86 -7.12
CA ASP A 381 -9.30 -10.51 -7.45
C ASP A 381 -10.09 -11.71 -8.05
N ILE A 382 -11.42 -11.61 -8.07
CA ILE A 382 -12.36 -12.56 -8.70
C ILE A 382 -13.49 -11.82 -9.42
N ASN A 383 -13.68 -12.09 -10.72
CA ASN A 383 -14.80 -11.52 -11.48
C ASN A 383 -16.11 -12.34 -11.35
N ASP A 384 -17.19 -11.82 -11.94
CA ASP A 384 -18.52 -12.44 -11.87
C ASP A 384 -18.66 -13.67 -12.79
N ASN A 385 -17.67 -13.93 -13.64
CA ASN A 385 -17.55 -15.19 -14.40
C ASN A 385 -16.87 -16.31 -13.57
N ASN A 386 -16.58 -16.07 -12.29
CA ASN A 386 -15.87 -16.97 -11.38
C ASN A 386 -14.43 -17.26 -11.82
N ILE A 387 -13.76 -16.27 -12.44
CA ILE A 387 -12.34 -16.34 -12.77
C ILE A 387 -11.57 -15.59 -11.67
N ILE A 388 -10.75 -16.33 -10.93
CA ILE A 388 -9.81 -15.79 -9.94
C ILE A 388 -8.51 -15.42 -10.65
N VAL A 389 -7.93 -14.29 -10.31
CA VAL A 389 -6.56 -13.92 -10.70
C VAL A 389 -5.68 -13.72 -9.48
N GLY A 390 -4.37 -13.84 -9.66
CA GLY A 390 -3.42 -13.58 -8.58
C GLY A 390 -2.01 -13.94 -8.97
N TYR A 391 -1.22 -14.40 -8.00
CA TYR A 391 0.12 -14.92 -8.26
C TYR A 391 0.48 -16.10 -7.38
N ALA A 392 1.42 -16.92 -7.87
CA ALA A 392 2.05 -17.98 -7.12
C ALA A 392 3.58 -17.93 -7.23
N ASN A 393 4.26 -18.54 -6.26
CA ASN A 393 5.71 -18.53 -6.11
C ASN A 393 6.31 -19.86 -6.56
N LYS A 394 7.31 -19.78 -7.42
CA LYS A 394 8.10 -20.94 -7.88
C LYS A 394 9.56 -20.59 -7.99
N THR A 395 10.43 -21.58 -7.79
CA THR A 395 11.86 -21.40 -7.97
C THR A 395 12.24 -21.58 -9.44
N ILE A 396 12.71 -20.51 -10.07
CA ILE A 396 13.16 -20.51 -11.47
C ILE A 396 14.63 -20.09 -11.49
N SER A 397 15.49 -20.97 -12.00
CA SER A 397 16.95 -20.75 -12.05
C SER A 397 17.55 -20.40 -10.67
N GLY A 398 17.09 -21.09 -9.61
CA GLY A 398 17.57 -20.90 -8.24
C GLY A 398 17.09 -19.63 -7.54
N THR A 399 16.19 -18.86 -8.16
CA THR A 399 15.57 -17.67 -7.55
C THR A 399 14.07 -17.87 -7.43
N THR A 400 13.49 -17.51 -6.29
CA THR A 400 12.03 -17.45 -6.15
C THR A 400 11.45 -16.36 -7.05
N ARG A 401 10.50 -16.74 -7.90
CA ARG A 401 9.77 -15.85 -8.82
C ARG A 401 8.28 -15.91 -8.51
N THR A 402 7.63 -14.75 -8.52
CA THR A 402 6.16 -14.66 -8.54
C THR A 402 5.71 -14.79 -9.99
N LYS A 403 4.71 -15.61 -10.29
CA LYS A 403 4.11 -15.69 -11.61
C LYS A 403 2.62 -15.44 -11.48
N PHE A 404 2.09 -14.57 -12.33
CA PHE A 404 0.65 -14.34 -12.36
C PHE A 404 -0.09 -15.57 -12.91
N TYR A 405 -1.34 -15.74 -12.49
CA TYR A 405 -2.21 -16.81 -12.98
C TYR A 405 -3.65 -16.29 -13.13
N TYR A 406 -4.45 -17.07 -13.86
CA TYR A 406 -5.91 -17.08 -13.70
C TYR A 406 -6.42 -18.51 -13.48
N HIS A 407 -7.48 -18.64 -12.70
CA HIS A 407 -8.15 -19.89 -12.36
C HIS A 407 -9.65 -19.77 -12.61
N ASP A 408 -10.20 -20.64 -13.45
CA ASP A 408 -11.64 -20.71 -13.70
C ASP A 408 -12.26 -21.79 -12.81
N ILE A 409 -13.06 -21.36 -11.84
CA ILE A 409 -13.72 -22.26 -10.88
C ILE A 409 -14.69 -23.22 -11.57
N ASN A 410 -15.29 -22.82 -12.70
CA ASN A 410 -16.29 -23.62 -13.39
C ASN A 410 -15.65 -24.84 -14.08
N THR A 411 -14.40 -24.70 -14.54
CA THR A 411 -13.64 -25.76 -15.22
C THR A 411 -12.61 -26.43 -14.31
N GLY A 412 -12.22 -25.77 -13.21
CA GLY A 412 -11.14 -26.18 -12.32
C GLY A 412 -9.75 -25.97 -12.92
N GLN A 413 -9.64 -25.21 -14.02
CA GLN A 413 -8.37 -25.03 -14.73
C GLN A 413 -7.61 -23.80 -14.22
N THR A 414 -6.33 -24.00 -13.89
CA THR A 414 -5.37 -22.92 -13.57
C THR A 414 -4.38 -22.75 -14.71
N ILE A 415 -4.19 -21.52 -15.18
CA ILE A 415 -3.26 -21.19 -16.26
C ILE A 415 -2.27 -20.11 -15.79
N PHE A 416 -0.99 -20.32 -16.11
CA PHE A 416 0.10 -19.36 -15.90
C PHE A 416 0.56 -18.85 -17.27
N PRO A 417 0.10 -17.67 -17.72
CA PRO A 417 0.47 -17.17 -19.04
C PRO A 417 1.95 -16.75 -19.12
N GLU A 418 2.43 -16.54 -20.34
CA GLU A 418 3.72 -15.86 -20.55
C GLU A 418 3.62 -14.39 -20.13
N ASP A 419 4.65 -13.90 -19.44
CA ASP A 419 4.85 -12.49 -19.11
C ASP A 419 6.05 -11.92 -19.90
N TYR A 420 6.65 -10.83 -19.43
CA TYR A 420 7.75 -10.16 -20.13
C TYR A 420 8.90 -11.06 -20.56
N PHE A 421 9.27 -12.05 -19.73
CA PHE A 421 10.26 -13.08 -20.04
C PHE A 421 10.20 -14.19 -18.98
N SER A 422 10.68 -15.39 -19.29
CA SER A 422 10.52 -16.59 -18.45
C SER A 422 10.87 -16.45 -16.95
N SER A 423 11.92 -15.68 -16.62
CA SER A 423 12.37 -15.42 -15.24
C SER A 423 11.93 -14.06 -14.68
N SER A 424 10.98 -13.39 -15.34
CA SER A 424 10.31 -12.20 -14.83
C SER A 424 9.40 -12.59 -13.66
N SER A 425 9.41 -11.78 -12.61
CA SER A 425 8.40 -11.85 -11.56
C SER A 425 7.21 -10.98 -11.96
N SER A 426 6.00 -11.53 -11.97
CA SER A 426 4.75 -10.86 -12.35
C SER A 426 3.64 -11.12 -11.32
N ILE A 427 2.69 -10.19 -11.25
CA ILE A 427 1.53 -10.24 -10.36
C ILE A 427 0.32 -9.71 -11.13
N ALA A 428 -0.77 -10.49 -11.19
CA ALA A 428 -2.08 -9.98 -11.58
C ALA A 428 -2.73 -9.32 -10.37
N ARG A 429 -3.24 -8.10 -10.56
CA ARG A 429 -3.84 -7.28 -9.51
C ARG A 429 -5.36 -7.31 -9.57
N ASP A 430 -5.92 -7.26 -10.76
CA ASP A 430 -7.36 -7.10 -10.95
C ASP A 430 -7.84 -7.68 -12.28
N ILE A 431 -9.14 -8.00 -12.38
CA ILE A 431 -9.78 -8.55 -13.58
C ILE A 431 -11.21 -8.03 -13.75
N ASN A 432 -11.54 -7.56 -14.96
CA ASN A 432 -12.94 -7.22 -15.28
C ASN A 432 -13.74 -8.40 -15.87
N ASN A 433 -15.05 -8.23 -16.03
CA ASN A 433 -15.95 -9.25 -16.57
C ASN A 433 -15.77 -9.53 -18.06
N LYS A 434 -14.92 -8.78 -18.77
CA LYS A 434 -14.52 -9.06 -20.16
C LYS A 434 -13.29 -9.97 -20.25
N GLY A 435 -12.73 -10.39 -19.11
CA GLY A 435 -11.55 -11.26 -19.06
C GLY A 435 -10.25 -10.51 -19.36
N ILE A 436 -10.20 -9.21 -19.06
CA ILE A 436 -8.98 -8.41 -19.14
C ILE A 436 -8.38 -8.33 -17.74
N ILE A 437 -7.16 -8.86 -17.61
CA ILE A 437 -6.35 -8.84 -16.39
C ILE A 437 -5.38 -7.67 -16.47
N VAL A 438 -5.20 -6.95 -15.37
CA VAL A 438 -4.12 -5.95 -15.24
C VAL A 438 -3.21 -6.27 -14.07
N GLY A 439 -1.99 -5.76 -14.12
CA GLY A 439 -1.02 -5.95 -13.05
C GLY A 439 0.35 -5.36 -13.37
N GLU A 440 1.39 -5.92 -12.76
CA GLU A 440 2.76 -5.48 -12.98
C GLU A 440 3.77 -6.63 -13.05
N GLY A 441 4.87 -6.40 -13.77
CA GLY A 441 5.94 -7.38 -13.92
C GLY A 441 7.32 -6.77 -14.10
N GLU A 442 8.37 -7.55 -13.77
CA GLU A 442 9.76 -7.16 -13.96
C GLU A 442 10.11 -7.09 -15.45
N ILE A 443 10.69 -5.97 -15.89
CA ILE A 443 11.11 -5.78 -17.30
C ILE A 443 12.62 -5.96 -17.53
N GLU A 444 13.39 -6.11 -16.46
CA GLU A 444 14.85 -6.19 -16.53
C GLU A 444 15.37 -7.62 -16.31
N THR A 445 16.20 -8.09 -17.23
CA THR A 445 16.82 -9.42 -17.15
C THR A 445 18.09 -9.45 -16.29
N ASN A 446 18.58 -8.29 -15.84
CA ASN A 446 19.79 -8.18 -15.02
C ASN A 446 19.63 -8.94 -13.67
N THR A 447 20.74 -9.29 -13.04
CA THR A 447 20.77 -10.00 -11.75
C THR A 447 20.66 -9.06 -10.56
N SER A 448 20.20 -7.81 -10.75
CA SER A 448 20.00 -6.90 -9.62
C SER A 448 18.82 -7.38 -8.77
N SER A 449 18.88 -7.15 -7.46
CA SER A 449 17.77 -7.44 -6.54
C SER A 449 16.58 -6.50 -6.74
N ASN A 450 16.76 -5.39 -7.47
CA ASN A 450 15.81 -4.29 -7.59
C ASN A 450 15.49 -4.03 -9.07
N ARG A 451 14.86 -5.01 -9.72
CA ARG A 451 14.45 -4.88 -11.12
C ARG A 451 13.29 -3.90 -11.26
N ARG A 452 13.37 -3.03 -12.26
CA ARG A 452 12.25 -2.16 -12.63
C ARG A 452 11.02 -2.97 -13.02
N ARG A 453 9.85 -2.46 -12.65
CA ARG A 453 8.55 -3.03 -12.99
C ARG A 453 7.78 -2.07 -13.88
N GLU A 454 7.02 -2.65 -14.80
CA GLU A 454 6.07 -1.92 -15.64
C GLU A 454 4.72 -2.64 -15.60
N ALA A 455 3.67 -1.85 -15.84
CA ALA A 455 2.31 -2.35 -15.83
C ALA A 455 2.00 -3.14 -17.10
N PHE A 456 1.23 -4.22 -16.96
CA PHE A 456 0.78 -5.03 -18.08
C PHE A 456 -0.75 -5.16 -18.10
N MET A 457 -1.25 -5.53 -19.28
CA MET A 457 -2.60 -5.97 -19.53
C MET A 457 -2.54 -7.33 -20.22
N TYR A 458 -3.38 -8.28 -19.80
CA TYR A 458 -3.51 -9.60 -20.42
C TYR A 458 -4.97 -9.91 -20.74
N GLU A 459 -5.26 -10.22 -22.00
CA GLU A 459 -6.60 -10.57 -22.46
C GLU A 459 -6.75 -12.10 -22.57
N ILE A 460 -7.56 -12.71 -21.70
CA ILE A 460 -7.71 -14.19 -21.63
C ILE A 460 -8.15 -14.78 -22.97
N HIS A 461 -9.13 -14.16 -23.63
CA HIS A 461 -9.69 -14.69 -24.88
C HIS A 461 -8.78 -14.50 -26.10
N ALA A 462 -7.92 -13.49 -26.07
CA ALA A 462 -6.94 -13.23 -27.15
C ALA A 462 -5.59 -13.89 -26.87
N GLU A 463 -5.38 -14.39 -25.65
CA GLU A 463 -4.10 -14.89 -25.13
C GLU A 463 -2.95 -13.88 -25.35
N ASN A 464 -3.25 -12.59 -25.19
CA ASN A 464 -2.36 -11.51 -25.57
C ASN A 464 -1.84 -10.75 -24.34
N PHE A 465 -0.51 -10.73 -24.15
CA PHE A 465 0.16 -9.96 -23.11
C PHE A 465 0.69 -8.64 -23.68
N THR A 466 0.29 -7.52 -23.09
CA THR A 466 0.64 -6.17 -23.56
C THR A 466 1.25 -5.34 -22.44
N ASN A 467 2.37 -4.68 -22.71
CA ASN A 467 2.90 -3.65 -21.81
C ASN A 467 2.04 -2.38 -21.94
N ILE A 468 1.49 -1.89 -20.83
CA ILE A 468 0.61 -0.72 -20.84
C ILE A 468 1.34 0.53 -21.33
N ASN A 469 2.65 0.65 -21.07
CA ASN A 469 3.43 1.80 -21.55
C ASN A 469 3.53 1.88 -23.08
N ASP A 470 3.38 0.75 -23.78
CA ASP A 470 3.33 0.72 -25.25
C ASP A 470 2.01 1.26 -25.82
N LEU A 471 1.00 1.44 -24.97
CA LEU A 471 -0.32 1.98 -25.34
C LEU A 471 -0.46 3.49 -25.09
N LEU A 472 0.59 4.13 -24.55
CA LEU A 472 0.62 5.54 -24.19
C LEU A 472 1.23 6.39 -25.32
N PRO A 473 0.96 7.72 -25.35
CA PRO A 473 1.60 8.62 -26.31
C PRO A 473 3.13 8.63 -26.18
N CYS A 474 3.82 8.86 -27.28
CA CYS A 474 5.29 8.97 -27.29
C CYS A 474 5.78 10.31 -26.72
N TYR A 475 4.99 11.37 -26.90
CA TYR A 475 5.32 12.74 -26.58
C TYR A 475 4.24 13.39 -25.72
N ALA A 476 4.63 14.37 -24.90
CA ALA A 476 3.70 15.24 -24.22
C ALA A 476 2.88 16.08 -25.21
N SER A 477 1.85 16.78 -24.72
CA SER A 477 0.94 17.58 -25.57
C SER A 477 1.64 18.72 -26.35
N ASN A 478 2.87 19.09 -25.98
CA ASN A 478 3.68 20.05 -26.72
C ASN A 478 4.38 19.45 -27.95
N GLY A 479 4.38 18.13 -28.10
CA GLY A 479 5.00 17.40 -29.23
C GLY A 479 6.52 17.41 -29.24
N GLU A 480 7.16 17.98 -28.22
CA GLU A 480 8.63 18.10 -28.11
C GLU A 480 9.17 17.22 -26.99
N ASP A 481 8.55 17.30 -25.80
CA ASP A 481 8.99 16.56 -24.63
C ASP A 481 8.54 15.11 -24.71
N ARG A 482 9.37 14.21 -24.18
CA ARG A 482 8.97 12.82 -23.95
C ARG A 482 7.74 12.77 -23.05
N TYR A 483 6.90 11.75 -23.28
CA TYR A 483 5.76 11.52 -22.41
C TYR A 483 6.22 11.41 -20.95
N PRO A 484 5.63 12.19 -20.02
CA PRO A 484 6.23 12.40 -18.69
C PRO A 484 5.95 11.28 -17.69
N TYR A 485 5.12 10.31 -18.07
CA TYR A 485 4.69 9.21 -17.21
C TYR A 485 5.26 7.88 -17.68
N VAL A 486 5.69 7.07 -16.72
CA VAL A 486 5.94 5.64 -16.89
C VAL A 486 5.06 4.92 -15.89
N VAL A 487 4.12 4.12 -16.38
CA VAL A 487 3.17 3.37 -15.55
C VAL A 487 3.88 2.12 -15.04
N ALA A 488 4.15 2.10 -13.74
CA ALA A 488 4.90 1.04 -13.08
C ALA A 488 3.97 -0.09 -12.61
N GLU A 489 2.73 0.23 -12.28
CA GLU A 489 1.74 -0.69 -11.74
C GLU A 489 0.33 -0.31 -12.24
N ALA A 490 -0.43 -1.31 -12.68
CA ALA A 490 -1.88 -1.20 -12.88
C ALA A 490 -2.57 -1.95 -11.75
N THR A 491 -3.21 -1.21 -10.85
CA THR A 491 -3.77 -1.73 -9.60
C THR A 491 -5.20 -2.21 -9.77
N GLY A 492 -5.98 -1.58 -10.66
CA GLY A 492 -7.37 -1.94 -10.90
C GLY A 492 -7.83 -1.67 -12.34
N ILE A 493 -8.84 -2.39 -12.81
CA ILE A 493 -9.52 -2.25 -14.09
C ILE A 493 -11.04 -2.38 -13.92
N ASN A 494 -11.79 -1.44 -14.48
CA ASN A 494 -13.25 -1.45 -14.39
C ASN A 494 -13.90 -2.01 -15.67
N GLU A 495 -15.24 -2.06 -15.67
CA GLU A 495 -16.03 -2.56 -16.80
C GLU A 495 -16.02 -1.63 -18.02
N ASN A 496 -15.55 -0.40 -17.86
CA ASN A 496 -15.32 0.54 -18.97
C ASN A 496 -13.91 0.38 -19.58
N ASN A 497 -13.11 -0.59 -19.10
CA ASN A 497 -11.68 -0.75 -19.42
C ASN A 497 -10.84 0.47 -19.03
N GLU A 498 -11.30 1.31 -18.11
CA GLU A 498 -10.42 2.28 -17.47
C GLU A 498 -9.51 1.52 -16.50
N ILE A 499 -8.26 1.96 -16.38
CA ILE A 499 -7.26 1.33 -15.52
C ILE A 499 -6.79 2.37 -14.51
N ILE A 500 -6.71 2.02 -13.23
CA ILE A 500 -6.02 2.86 -12.23
C ILE A 500 -4.65 2.26 -11.91
N GLY A 501 -3.71 3.11 -11.54
CA GLY A 501 -2.40 2.63 -11.17
C GLY A 501 -1.47 3.71 -10.63
N SER A 502 -0.20 3.30 -10.53
CA SER A 502 0.89 4.15 -10.09
C SER A 502 1.83 4.41 -11.26
N ALA A 503 2.09 5.69 -11.55
CA ALA A 503 3.07 6.11 -12.53
C ALA A 503 4.19 6.92 -11.87
N THR A 504 5.39 6.88 -12.44
CA THR A 504 6.48 7.78 -12.04
C THR A 504 6.55 8.99 -12.95
N LYS A 505 6.78 10.17 -12.37
CA LYS A 505 7.11 11.40 -13.09
C LYS A 505 8.25 12.17 -12.41
N THR A 506 8.89 13.07 -13.12
CA THR A 506 9.95 13.94 -12.57
C THR A 506 9.37 15.31 -12.17
N VAL A 507 9.67 15.78 -10.97
CA VAL A 507 9.21 17.07 -10.42
C VAL A 507 10.35 17.80 -9.71
N LYS A 508 10.14 19.07 -9.37
CA LYS A 508 11.04 19.81 -8.47
C LYS A 508 11.08 19.14 -7.10
N LYS A 509 12.28 18.89 -6.59
CA LYS A 509 12.49 18.28 -5.28
C LYS A 509 12.00 19.18 -4.17
N ARG A 510 11.30 18.60 -3.19
CA ARG A 510 10.84 19.32 -2.00
C ARG A 510 11.48 18.77 -0.72
N ASP A 511 11.79 19.66 0.21
CA ASP A 511 12.30 19.33 1.55
C ASP A 511 11.18 18.80 2.48
N ALA A 512 11.50 18.41 3.71
CA ALA A 512 10.51 17.90 4.68
C ALA A 512 9.46 18.94 5.11
N LYS A 513 9.65 20.22 4.79
CA LYS A 513 8.69 21.31 5.03
C LYS A 513 7.86 21.65 3.78
N GLY A 514 8.18 21.04 2.63
CA GLY A 514 7.50 21.24 1.36
C GLY A 514 8.11 22.36 0.49
N ASN A 515 9.26 22.94 0.87
CA ASN A 515 9.92 23.98 0.09
C ASN A 515 10.77 23.37 -1.02
N VAL A 516 10.93 24.08 -2.14
CA VAL A 516 11.79 23.65 -3.25
C VAL A 516 13.25 23.64 -2.80
N VAL A 517 13.93 22.52 -3.02
CA VAL A 517 15.36 22.39 -2.74
C VAL A 517 16.17 23.10 -3.82
N ILE A 518 17.07 23.97 -3.39
CA ILE A 518 18.01 24.70 -4.24
C ILE A 518 19.41 24.24 -3.83
N ASP A 519 20.22 23.85 -4.81
CA ASP A 519 21.60 23.42 -4.56
C ASP A 519 22.54 24.61 -4.25
N SER A 520 23.80 24.28 -3.91
CA SER A 520 24.83 25.29 -3.60
C SER A 520 25.19 26.21 -4.79
N THR A 521 24.75 25.89 -6.00
CA THR A 521 24.96 26.69 -7.22
C THR A 521 23.76 27.59 -7.55
N GLY A 522 22.66 27.49 -6.78
CA GLY A 522 21.44 28.22 -7.01
C GLY A 522 20.49 27.56 -8.00
N GLN A 523 20.70 26.29 -8.36
CA GLN A 523 19.84 25.53 -9.26
C GLN A 523 18.80 24.71 -8.49
N GLU A 524 17.61 24.57 -9.07
CA GLU A 524 16.55 23.73 -8.51
C GLU A 524 16.91 22.25 -8.70
N GLU A 525 16.80 21.46 -7.63
CA GLU A 525 16.95 20.01 -7.72
C GLU A 525 15.64 19.35 -8.20
N PHE A 526 15.77 18.21 -8.88
CA PHE A 526 14.63 17.42 -9.35
C PHE A 526 14.67 16.01 -8.77
N GLU A 527 13.48 15.46 -8.49
CA GLU A 527 13.32 14.08 -8.01
C GLU A 527 12.22 13.36 -8.80
N SER A 528 12.28 12.03 -8.83
CA SER A 528 11.20 11.22 -9.39
C SER A 528 10.23 10.86 -8.27
N ILE A 529 8.95 11.15 -8.47
CA ILE A 529 7.88 10.81 -7.53
C ILE A 529 6.91 9.81 -8.17
N VAL A 530 6.13 9.16 -7.31
CA VAL A 530 5.03 8.29 -7.71
C VAL A 530 3.73 9.07 -7.63
N VAL A 531 2.93 8.98 -8.68
CA VAL A 531 1.62 9.61 -8.77
C VAL A 531 0.53 8.61 -9.11
N ALA A 532 -0.62 8.81 -8.47
CA ALA A 532 -1.87 8.14 -8.76
C ALA A 532 -2.40 8.57 -10.14
N VAL A 533 -2.64 7.61 -11.02
CA VAL A 533 -3.12 7.86 -12.38
C VAL A 533 -4.32 7.00 -12.73
N LYS A 534 -5.18 7.51 -13.61
CA LYS A 534 -6.22 6.77 -14.32
C LYS A 534 -5.91 6.80 -15.81
N LEU A 535 -5.94 5.65 -16.45
CA LEU A 535 -5.79 5.48 -17.89
C LEU A 535 -7.18 5.30 -18.49
N VAL A 536 -7.51 6.15 -19.46
CA VAL A 536 -8.82 6.14 -20.14
C VAL A 536 -8.63 5.66 -21.58
N PRO A 537 -9.37 4.64 -22.05
CA PRO A 537 -9.33 4.20 -23.44
C PRO A 537 -9.79 5.32 -24.39
N THR A 538 -9.07 5.55 -25.48
CA THR A 538 -9.40 6.61 -26.46
C THR A 538 -10.01 6.06 -27.75
N GLY A 539 -9.92 4.74 -27.98
CA GLY A 539 -10.24 4.11 -29.28
C GLY A 539 -9.21 4.37 -30.38
N GLY A 540 -8.04 4.92 -30.03
CA GLY A 540 -6.93 5.18 -30.92
C GLY A 540 -6.05 3.96 -31.24
N GLU A 541 -5.00 4.18 -32.03
CA GLU A 541 -4.04 3.15 -32.43
C GLU A 541 -2.71 3.31 -31.68
N VAL A 542 -1.97 2.22 -31.52
CA VAL A 542 -0.62 2.23 -30.93
C VAL A 542 0.30 3.16 -31.73
N GLU A 543 0.86 4.18 -31.06
CA GLU A 543 1.73 5.16 -31.68
C GLU A 543 3.10 4.54 -32.01
N LYS A 544 3.65 4.82 -33.20
CA LYS A 544 5.00 4.39 -33.58
C LYS A 544 6.01 5.47 -33.22
N CYS A 545 6.62 5.36 -32.04
CA CYS A 545 7.62 6.33 -31.61
C CYS A 545 8.87 6.31 -32.51
N SER A 546 9.29 7.48 -33.00
CA SER A 546 10.58 7.60 -33.69
C SER A 546 11.74 7.44 -32.72
N THR A 547 12.78 6.69 -33.11
CA THR A 547 14.04 6.63 -32.35
C THR A 547 14.81 7.93 -32.56
N GLN A 548 14.49 8.99 -31.82
CA GLN A 548 15.39 10.15 -31.81
C GLN A 548 16.71 9.77 -31.11
N ALA A 549 17.83 10.10 -31.76
CA ALA A 549 19.17 9.94 -31.21
C ALA A 549 19.22 10.66 -29.86
N SER A 550 19.70 9.98 -28.82
CA SER A 550 19.82 10.58 -27.49
C SER A 550 20.74 11.80 -27.58
N GLU A 551 20.20 13.01 -27.50
CA GLU A 551 20.93 14.06 -26.82
C GLU A 551 20.97 13.61 -25.36
N THR A 552 22.11 13.06 -24.96
CA THR A 552 22.42 12.73 -23.58
C THR A 552 22.29 14.01 -22.77
N TYR A 553 21.13 14.22 -22.14
CA TYR A 553 21.05 15.08 -20.97
C TYR A 553 21.96 14.44 -19.92
N GLU A 554 23.16 14.98 -19.80
CA GLU A 554 24.13 14.61 -18.79
C GLU A 554 23.54 15.01 -17.45
N ARG A 555 22.89 14.07 -16.76
CA ARG A 555 22.53 14.22 -15.36
C ARG A 555 23.84 14.46 -14.60
N GLN A 556 24.06 15.69 -14.14
CA GLN A 556 24.99 15.98 -13.05
C GLN A 556 24.39 15.40 -11.77
N GLY A 557 24.43 14.07 -11.66
CA GLY A 557 24.14 13.38 -10.42
C GLY A 557 25.31 13.60 -9.49
N ALA A 558 25.20 14.56 -8.57
CA ALA A 558 26.00 14.51 -7.36
C ALA A 558 25.71 13.16 -6.69
N SER A 559 26.77 12.39 -6.49
CA SER A 559 26.78 11.10 -5.83
C SER A 559 26.19 11.21 -4.42
N PHE A 560 24.90 10.97 -4.29
CA PHE A 560 24.26 10.45 -3.07
C PHE A 560 23.52 9.17 -3.41
N GLY A 561 24.28 8.22 -3.96
CA GLY A 561 23.84 6.84 -4.04
C GLY A 561 23.79 6.27 -2.62
N PHE A 562 22.58 6.09 -2.08
CA PHE A 562 22.11 4.82 -1.48
C PHE A 562 20.71 4.93 -0.84
N LEU A 563 20.16 6.14 -0.60
CA LEU A 563 18.96 6.30 0.26
C LEU A 563 17.65 6.72 -0.45
N SER A 564 17.64 6.99 -1.76
CA SER A 564 16.43 7.43 -2.49
C SER A 564 15.64 6.32 -3.19
N VAL A 565 15.98 5.04 -2.98
CA VAL A 565 15.32 3.88 -3.64
C VAL A 565 14.35 3.13 -2.70
N ILE A 566 13.93 3.73 -1.59
CA ILE A 566 13.04 3.07 -0.60
C ILE A 566 11.53 3.35 -0.82
N LEU A 567 11.13 4.16 -1.82
CA LEU A 567 9.72 4.58 -1.99
C LEU A 567 9.03 3.98 -3.23
N LEU A 568 9.13 2.66 -3.39
CA LEU A 568 8.11 1.89 -4.11
C LEU A 568 6.86 1.77 -3.22
N PRO A 569 5.63 1.69 -3.76
CA PRO A 569 4.44 1.49 -2.94
C PRO A 569 4.55 0.20 -2.14
N PHE A 570 4.81 0.33 -0.85
CA PHE A 570 4.28 -0.60 0.14
C PHE A 570 2.79 -0.30 0.40
N VAL A 571 1.97 -0.20 -0.66
CA VAL A 571 0.53 -0.53 -0.57
C VAL A 571 0.36 -2.04 -0.37
N ALA A 572 1.45 -2.82 -0.46
CA ALA A 572 1.62 -4.04 0.32
C ALA A 572 1.96 -3.75 1.80
N ILE A 573 1.07 -3.10 2.57
CA ILE A 573 0.94 -3.41 4.02
C ILE A 573 0.28 -4.80 4.12
N ARG A 574 1.00 -5.76 3.56
CA ARG A 574 0.75 -7.19 3.62
C ARG A 574 2.00 -7.92 4.09
N ARG A 575 2.86 -7.24 4.87
CA ARG A 575 4.14 -7.81 5.33
C ARG A 575 4.47 -7.58 6.80
N ARG A 576 3.67 -6.80 7.55
CA ARG A 576 3.81 -6.74 9.02
C ARG A 576 2.73 -7.48 9.80
N PHE A 577 1.68 -7.93 9.12
CA PHE A 577 0.64 -8.81 9.67
C PHE A 577 0.57 -10.18 8.95
N PHE A 578 1.58 -10.49 8.12
CA PHE A 578 1.55 -11.60 7.15
C PHE A 578 2.92 -12.28 6.98
N SER A 579 3.77 -12.24 8.00
CA SER A 579 4.73 -13.33 8.25
C SER A 579 4.28 -14.06 9.50
#